data_AF-A0A1B6ELH9-F1
#
_entry.id   AF-A0A1B6ELH9-F1
#
_cell.length_a   1.000
_cell.length_b   1.000
_cell.length_c   1.000
_cell.angle_alpha   90.00
_cell.angle_beta   90.00
_cell.angle_gamma   90.00
#
_symmetry.space_group_name_H-M   'P 1'
#
loop_
_entity.id
_entity.type
_entity.pdbx_description
1 polymer ?
#
loop_
_entity_poly.entity_id
_entity_poly.type
_entity_poly.pdbx_seq_one_letter_code
_entity_poly.pdbx_strand_id
1 'polypeptide(L)'
;RKELLKNIQDIILQTIKSAVSHDESPLLKLRSRRCQWKHCSFNQRLSKKAIKEVQLQEIRYTTQKKRFDIIFNILAKIYRLLQTKSSMTKRELYYEHTELFGSQATVNAALMDICGLL
;
A
#
# COMPACT_ATOMS: atom_id res chain seq x y z
N ARG A 1 -4.65 14.82 8.56
CA ARG A 1 -4.76 15.15 7.10
C ARG A 1 -3.48 15.72 6.51
N LYS A 2 -2.94 16.84 7.05
CA LYS A 2 -1.63 17.37 6.62
C LYS A 2 -0.51 16.33 6.78
N GLU A 3 -0.53 15.61 7.91
CA GLU A 3 0.37 14.49 8.17
C GLU A 3 0.23 13.37 7.15
N LEU A 4 -0.99 12.90 6.85
CA LEU A 4 -1.21 11.88 5.80
C LEU A 4 -0.68 12.31 4.42
N LEU A 5 -0.88 13.58 4.04
CA LEU A 5 -0.31 14.11 2.79
C LEU A 5 1.21 14.05 2.79
N LYS A 6 1.84 14.43 3.92
CA LYS A 6 3.29 14.36 4.08
C LYS A 6 3.77 12.90 4.01
N ASN A 7 3.11 11.98 4.70
CA ASN A 7 3.47 10.55 4.66
C ASN A 7 3.38 9.98 3.23
N ILE A 8 2.32 10.30 2.49
CA ILE A 8 2.19 9.87 1.08
C ILE A 8 3.32 10.48 0.23
N GLN A 9 3.64 11.75 0.41
CA GLN A 9 4.76 12.41 -0.29
C GLN A 9 6.10 11.76 0.03
N ASP A 10 6.37 11.50 1.31
CA ASP A 10 7.60 10.90 1.79
C ASP A 10 7.78 9.50 1.19
N ILE A 11 6.71 8.68 1.11
CA ILE A 11 6.74 7.35 0.50
C ILE A 11 7.05 7.45 -1.01
N ILE A 12 6.37 8.34 -1.73
CA ILE A 12 6.61 8.54 -3.18
C ILE A 12 8.06 9.01 -3.42
N LEU A 13 8.53 10.00 -2.65
CA LEU A 13 9.89 10.52 -2.76
C LEU A 13 10.94 9.47 -2.44
N GLN A 14 10.75 8.67 -1.39
CA GLN A 14 11.65 7.57 -1.06
C GLN A 14 11.70 6.53 -2.20
N THR A 15 10.56 6.24 -2.81
CA THR A 15 10.46 5.27 -3.92
C THR A 15 11.16 5.77 -5.19
N ILE A 16 11.04 7.07 -5.49
CA ILE A 16 11.75 7.68 -6.62
C ILE A 16 13.25 7.76 -6.34
N LYS A 17 13.65 8.17 -5.13
CA LYS A 17 15.06 8.27 -4.75
C LYS A 17 15.75 6.91 -4.83
N SER A 18 15.10 5.83 -4.37
CA SER A 18 15.68 4.49 -4.49
C SER A 18 15.85 4.06 -5.95
N ALA A 19 14.88 4.36 -6.81
CA ALA A 19 14.95 4.07 -8.24
C ALA A 19 16.08 4.82 -8.96
N VAL A 20 16.31 6.09 -8.61
CA VAL A 20 17.30 6.95 -9.29
C VAL A 20 18.74 6.68 -8.82
N SER A 21 18.93 6.33 -7.54
CA SER A 21 20.28 6.28 -6.94
C SER A 21 20.99 4.93 -7.06
N HIS A 22 20.26 3.82 -7.19
CA HIS A 22 20.85 2.47 -7.11
C HIS A 22 20.77 1.69 -8.44
N ASP A 23 20.18 2.26 -9.50
CA ASP A 23 19.75 1.52 -10.71
C ASP A 23 18.87 0.29 -10.35
N GLU A 24 18.32 0.29 -9.13
CA GLU A 24 17.52 -0.81 -8.60
C GLU A 24 16.05 -0.55 -8.86
N SER A 25 15.33 -1.62 -9.20
CA SER A 25 13.89 -1.57 -9.38
C SER A 25 13.20 -0.96 -8.15
N PRO A 26 12.26 0.00 -8.35
CA PRO A 26 11.46 0.56 -7.27
C PRO A 26 10.85 -0.51 -6.37
N LEU A 27 10.91 -0.26 -5.06
CA LEU A 27 10.50 -1.19 -4.01
C LEU A 27 9.58 -0.47 -3.02
N LEU A 28 8.45 -1.10 -2.70
CA LEU A 28 7.59 -0.71 -1.59
C LEU A 28 7.72 -1.74 -0.47
N LYS A 29 8.06 -1.26 0.73
CA LYS A 29 8.07 -2.07 1.95
C LYS A 29 6.80 -1.78 2.73
N LEU A 30 5.89 -2.75 2.78
CA LEU A 30 4.63 -2.61 3.49
C LEU A 30 4.53 -3.61 4.63
N ARG A 31 3.84 -3.22 5.69
CA ARG A 31 3.52 -4.15 6.76
C ARG A 31 2.39 -5.07 6.33
N SER A 32 2.59 -6.39 6.43
CA SER A 32 1.49 -7.33 6.21
C SER A 32 0.40 -7.10 7.26
N ARG A 33 -0.74 -6.55 6.83
CA ARG A 33 -1.91 -6.31 7.69
C ARG A 33 -2.75 -7.57 7.89
N ARG A 34 -2.58 -8.58 7.01
CA ARG A 34 -3.18 -9.90 7.20
C ARG A 34 -2.42 -10.64 8.31
N CYS A 35 -3.07 -10.87 9.44
CA CYS A 35 -2.58 -11.80 10.46
C CYS A 35 -2.66 -13.21 9.87
N GLN A 36 -1.53 -13.70 9.37
CA GLN A 36 -1.38 -15.11 9.04
C GLN A 36 -0.99 -15.85 10.32
N TRP A 37 -1.26 -17.14 10.41
CA TRP A 37 -0.91 -17.95 11.59
C TRP A 37 0.56 -17.79 12.00
N LYS A 38 1.48 -17.61 11.03
CA LYS A 38 2.91 -17.32 11.29
C LYS A 38 3.19 -15.98 12.01
N HIS A 39 2.22 -15.06 12.03
CA HIS A 39 2.27 -13.77 12.73
C HIS A 39 1.68 -13.84 14.15
N CYS A 40 1.22 -15.01 14.58
CA CYS A 40 0.75 -15.26 15.93
C CYS A 40 1.83 -16.01 16.72
N SER A 41 1.90 -15.73 18.02
CA SER A 41 2.63 -16.50 19.00
C SER A 41 1.62 -17.19 19.92
N PHE A 42 1.87 -18.45 20.26
CA PHE A 42 1.07 -19.16 21.23
C PHE A 42 1.93 -19.41 22.47
N ASN A 43 1.56 -18.75 23.57
CA ASN A 43 2.09 -19.06 24.89
C ASN A 43 0.92 -19.07 25.87
N GLN A 44 0.26 -20.22 25.99
CA GLN A 44 -0.98 -20.46 26.75
C GLN A 44 -2.22 -19.64 26.30
N ARG A 45 -2.02 -18.51 25.61
CA ARG A 45 -3.03 -17.70 24.92
C ARG A 45 -2.49 -17.31 23.55
N LEU A 46 -3.37 -17.28 22.55
CA LEU A 46 -3.02 -16.78 21.22
C LEU A 46 -2.80 -15.27 21.30
N SER A 47 -1.56 -14.83 21.04
CA SER A 47 -1.19 -13.42 20.98
C SER A 47 -0.65 -13.08 19.59
N LYS A 48 -0.82 -11.82 19.19
CA LYS A 48 -0.21 -11.31 17.95
C LYS A 48 1.25 -10.98 18.24
N LYS A 49 2.17 -11.42 17.37
CA LYS A 49 3.60 -11.09 17.49
C LYS A 49 3.80 -9.58 17.54
N ALA A 50 4.83 -9.15 18.26
CA ALA A 50 5.15 -7.73 18.39
C ALA A 50 5.38 -7.11 17.01
N ILE A 51 5.04 -5.83 16.86
CA ILE A 51 5.17 -5.09 15.59
C ILE A 51 6.59 -5.19 14.99
N LYS A 52 7.62 -5.28 15.83
CA LYS A 52 9.02 -5.41 15.43
C LYS A 52 9.38 -6.77 14.82
N GLU A 53 8.56 -7.81 15.07
CA GLU A 53 8.76 -9.19 14.60
C GLU A 53 7.92 -9.52 13.35
N VAL A 54 7.04 -8.59 12.92
CA VAL A 54 6.21 -8.79 11.73
C VAL A 54 7.07 -8.56 10.49
N GLN A 55 7.27 -9.62 9.70
CA GLN A 55 7.98 -9.54 8.42
C GLN A 55 7.36 -8.47 7.51
N LEU A 56 8.21 -7.57 7.02
CA LEU A 56 7.84 -6.60 6.00
C LEU A 56 7.64 -7.34 4.67
N GLN A 57 6.52 -7.06 4.00
CA GLN A 57 6.29 -7.54 2.66
C GLN A 57 6.90 -6.55 1.68
N GLU A 58 7.67 -7.09 0.73
CA GLU A 58 8.31 -6.34 -0.34
C GLU A 58 7.49 -6.46 -1.63
N ILE A 59 7.09 -5.33 -2.19
CA ILE A 59 6.52 -5.24 -3.54
C ILE A 59 7.56 -4.56 -4.43
N ARG A 60 8.15 -5.34 -5.33
CA ARG A 60 9.12 -4.86 -6.32
C ARG A 60 8.42 -4.61 -7.65
N TYR A 61 8.74 -3.50 -8.31
CA TYR A 61 8.16 -3.16 -9.60
C TYR A 61 8.42 -4.23 -10.68
N THR A 62 9.63 -4.79 -10.76
CA THR A 62 9.98 -5.82 -11.75
C THR A 62 9.16 -7.09 -11.66
N THR A 63 8.79 -7.52 -10.45
CA THR A 63 8.05 -8.78 -10.25
C THR A 63 6.54 -8.58 -10.12
N GLN A 64 6.10 -7.41 -9.66
CA GLN A 64 4.70 -7.13 -9.32
C GLN A 64 4.21 -5.83 -9.97
N LYS A 65 4.58 -5.59 -11.23
CA LYS A 65 4.28 -4.35 -11.99
C LYS A 65 2.82 -3.90 -11.86
N LYS A 66 1.85 -4.75 -12.21
CA LYS A 66 0.42 -4.40 -12.14
C LYS A 66 -0.04 -4.01 -10.73
N ARG A 67 0.42 -4.72 -9.70
CA ARG A 67 0.07 -4.41 -8.30
C ARG A 67 0.67 -3.07 -7.88
N PHE A 68 1.91 -2.81 -8.30
CA PHE A 68 2.60 -1.55 -8.05
C PHE A 68 1.90 -0.38 -8.72
N ASP A 69 1.54 -0.50 -9.99
CA ASP A 69 0.82 0.52 -10.76
C ASP A 69 -0.53 0.88 -10.10
N ILE A 70 -1.27 -0.13 -9.66
CA ILE A 70 -2.55 0.06 -8.96
C ILE A 70 -2.36 0.79 -7.62
N ILE A 71 -1.35 0.40 -6.82
CA ILE A 71 -1.06 1.06 -5.54
C ILE A 71 -0.72 2.54 -5.77
N PHE A 72 0.14 2.85 -6.74
CA PHE A 72 0.52 4.23 -7.05
C PHE A 72 -0.66 5.05 -7.59
N ASN A 73 -1.49 4.47 -8.46
CA ASN A 73 -2.69 5.12 -8.97
C ASN A 73 -3.65 5.49 -7.82
N ILE A 74 -3.92 4.56 -6.90
CA ILE A 74 -4.80 4.81 -5.76
C ILE A 74 -4.17 5.80 -4.77
N LEU A 75 -2.85 5.73 -4.52
CA LEU A 75 -2.15 6.73 -3.69
C LEU A 75 -2.28 8.14 -4.27
N ALA A 76 -2.10 8.30 -5.58
CA ALA A 76 -2.28 9.58 -6.27
C ALA A 76 -3.73 10.07 -6.15
N LYS A 77 -4.71 9.16 -6.24
CA LYS A 77 -6.12 9.50 -6.05
C LYS A 77 -6.42 9.94 -4.62
N ILE A 78 -5.95 9.19 -3.62
CA ILE A 78 -6.08 9.55 -2.20
C ILE A 78 -5.44 10.91 -1.94
N TYR A 79 -4.24 11.15 -2.48
CA TYR A 79 -3.55 12.43 -2.36
C TYR A 79 -4.40 13.58 -2.91
N ARG A 80 -4.97 13.45 -4.12
CA ARG A 80 -5.86 14.46 -4.72
C ARG A 80 -7.12 14.69 -3.87
N LEU A 81 -7.79 13.63 -3.40
CA LEU A 81 -8.97 13.74 -2.52
C LEU A 81 -8.62 14.47 -1.21
N LEU A 82 -7.46 14.16 -0.63
CA LEU A 82 -6.89 14.84 0.53
C LEU A 82 -6.42 16.27 0.23
N GLN A 83 -6.32 16.72 -1.01
CA GLN A 83 -6.12 18.13 -1.35
C GLN A 83 -7.47 18.84 -1.54
N THR A 84 -8.39 18.27 -2.32
CA THR A 84 -9.68 18.90 -2.68
C THR A 84 -10.72 18.89 -1.57
N LYS A 85 -10.48 18.14 -0.48
CA LYS A 85 -11.41 17.96 0.65
C LYS A 85 -12.66 17.17 0.26
N SER A 86 -12.51 16.31 -0.74
CA SER A 86 -13.56 15.42 -1.22
C SER A 86 -13.35 14.00 -0.66
N SER A 87 -14.41 13.21 -0.69
CA SER A 87 -14.38 11.78 -0.40
C SER A 87 -14.87 11.00 -1.62
N MET A 88 -14.57 9.70 -1.61
CA MET A 88 -14.99 8.78 -2.66
C MET A 88 -15.19 7.40 -2.04
N THR A 89 -16.20 6.68 -2.50
CA THR A 89 -16.47 5.29 -2.10
C THR A 89 -15.54 4.32 -2.84
N LYS A 90 -15.37 3.11 -2.28
CA LYS A 90 -14.56 2.07 -2.93
C LYS A 90 -15.11 1.63 -4.29
N ARG A 91 -16.42 1.75 -4.49
CA ARG A 91 -17.10 1.42 -5.75
C ARG A 91 -16.87 2.51 -6.80
N GLU A 92 -17.01 3.77 -6.42
CA GLU A 92 -16.67 4.91 -7.29
C GLU A 92 -15.21 4.82 -7.75
N LEU A 93 -14.28 4.55 -6.83
CA LEU A 93 -12.88 4.34 -7.17
C LEU A 93 -12.69 3.23 -8.22
N TYR A 94 -13.37 2.09 -8.04
CA TYR A 94 -13.30 0.98 -9.00
C TYR A 94 -13.84 1.38 -10.39
N TYR A 95 -14.92 2.14 -10.43
CA TYR A 95 -15.55 2.56 -11.69
C TYR A 95 -14.76 3.61 -12.45
N GLU A 96 -13.80 4.33 -11.84
CA GLU A 96 -12.94 5.26 -12.58
C GLU A 96 -12.02 4.57 -13.58
N HIS A 97 -11.52 3.36 -13.26
CA HIS A 97 -10.55 2.63 -14.09
C HIS A 97 -10.79 1.11 -14.02
N THR A 98 -11.96 0.66 -14.47
CA THR A 98 -12.35 -0.76 -14.42
C THR A 98 -11.35 -1.68 -15.13
N GLU A 99 -10.76 -1.25 -16.24
CA GLU A 99 -9.75 -2.02 -17.01
C GLU A 99 -8.44 -2.22 -16.21
N LEU A 100 -7.98 -1.17 -15.53
CA LEU A 100 -6.76 -1.23 -14.70
C LEU A 100 -6.96 -2.22 -13.54
N PHE A 101 -8.09 -2.08 -12.84
CA PHE A 101 -8.36 -2.85 -11.63
C PHE A 101 -8.79 -4.29 -11.94
N GLY A 102 -9.55 -4.50 -13.02
CA GLY A 102 -10.13 -5.77 -13.45
C GLY A 102 -11.22 -6.33 -12.54
N SER A 103 -11.12 -6.11 -11.22
CA SER A 103 -12.12 -6.54 -10.24
C SER A 103 -12.12 -5.63 -9.01
N GLN A 104 -13.27 -5.60 -8.32
CA GLN A 104 -13.40 -4.91 -7.03
C GLN A 104 -12.47 -5.50 -5.96
N ALA A 105 -12.17 -6.81 -6.03
CA ALA A 105 -11.27 -7.47 -5.10
C ALA A 105 -9.84 -6.90 -5.19
N THR A 106 -9.39 -6.55 -6.41
CA THR A 106 -8.09 -5.92 -6.63
C THR A 106 -8.00 -4.56 -5.93
N VAL A 107 -9.03 -3.72 -6.06
CA VAL A 107 -9.09 -2.40 -5.38
C VAL A 107 -9.05 -2.57 -3.87
N ASN A 108 -9.83 -3.52 -3.34
CA ASN A 108 -9.86 -3.80 -1.89
C ASN A 108 -8.50 -4.28 -1.37
N ALA A 109 -7.81 -5.15 -2.12
CA ALA A 109 -6.48 -5.62 -1.76
C ALA A 109 -5.44 -4.49 -1.78
N ALA A 110 -5.45 -3.65 -2.81
CA ALA A 110 -4.55 -2.51 -2.92
C ALA A 110 -4.80 -1.46 -1.82
N LEU A 111 -6.06 -1.19 -1.45
CA LEU A 111 -6.37 -0.33 -0.30
C LEU A 111 -5.81 -0.89 1.01
N MET A 112 -5.86 -2.23 1.20
CA MET A 112 -5.25 -2.87 2.36
C MET A 112 -3.73 -2.74 2.37
N ASP A 113 -3.08 -2.83 1.20
CA ASP A 113 -1.64 -2.61 1.04
C ASP A 113 -1.27 -1.16 1.38
N ILE A 114 -2.05 -0.19 0.91
CA ILE A 114 -1.85 1.25 1.22
C ILE A 114 -1.96 1.51 2.71
N CYS A 115 -2.93 0.89 3.40
CA CYS A 115 -2.98 1.02 4.85
C CYS A 115 -1.85 0.27 5.58
N GLY A 116 -1.09 -0.59 4.89
CA GLY A 116 0.15 -1.18 5.41
C GLY A 116 1.39 -0.32 5.13
N LEU A 117 1.27 0.66 4.23
CA LEU A 117 2.30 1.65 3.88
C LEU A 117 2.22 2.90 4.75
N LEU A 118 1.00 3.37 5.04
CA LEU A 118 0.71 4.52 5.92
C LEU A 118 0.60 4.09 7.39
#